data_AF-A0A8T3XAN3-F1
#
_entry.id   AF-A0A8T3XAN3-F1
#
_cell.length_a   1.000
_cell.length_b   1.000
_cell.length_c   1.000
_cell.angle_alpha   90.00
_cell.angle_beta   90.00
_cell.angle_gamma   90.00
#
_symmetry.space_group_name_H-M   'P 1'
#
loop_
_entity.id
_entity.type
_entity.pdbx_description
1 polymer ?
#
loop_
_entity_poly.entity_id
_entity_poly.type
_entity_poly.pdbx_seq_one_letter_code
_entity_poly.pdbx_strand_id
1 'polypeptide(L)'
;MAHHEVKNHRIRRNSMKPGAFVVVTMLLYAIMNVVVERKLAGNYPAANMVFFYAAVFLLSAGWLLASVKFGVNVKMPETGQWKVIGMCGAMLFFADLCFFSAYYFGASVATVSTISILFPVFASAIKFASGGGMPTTSQITGMAFAAIAVYLTTR
;
A
#
# COMPACT_ATOMS: atom_id res chain seq x y z
N MET A 1 0.70 -53.61 7.24
CA MET A 1 1.32 -52.33 7.62
C MET A 1 2.08 -51.74 6.42
N ALA A 2 1.39 -51.17 5.42
CA ALA A 2 2.04 -50.55 4.24
C ALA A 2 1.09 -49.59 3.48
N HIS A 3 0.35 -48.71 4.18
CA HIS A 3 -0.59 -47.78 3.52
C HIS A 3 -0.53 -46.33 4.03
N HIS A 4 0.61 -45.90 4.59
CA HIS A 4 0.69 -44.60 5.27
C HIS A 4 1.51 -43.49 4.58
N GLU A 5 2.11 -43.69 3.40
CA GLU A 5 3.16 -42.77 2.92
C GLU A 5 2.96 -42.04 1.59
N VAL A 6 1.77 -42.07 0.97
CA VAL A 6 1.61 -41.46 -0.37
C VAL A 6 0.79 -40.16 -0.37
N LYS A 7 0.61 -39.49 0.78
CA LYS A 7 -0.27 -38.29 0.86
C LYS A 7 0.40 -36.94 1.11
N ASN A 8 1.72 -36.86 1.27
CA ASN A 8 2.36 -35.61 1.74
C ASN A 8 3.35 -34.91 0.79
N HIS A 9 3.52 -35.38 -0.46
CA HIS A 9 4.58 -34.84 -1.33
C HIS A 9 4.15 -34.08 -2.58
N ARG A 10 2.92 -33.53 -2.63
CA ARG A 10 2.48 -32.87 -3.88
C ARG A 10 1.67 -31.58 -3.75
N ILE A 11 1.95 -30.71 -2.78
CA ILE A 11 1.65 -29.26 -2.93
C ILE A 11 2.74 -28.44 -2.22
N ARG A 12 3.98 -28.50 -2.72
CA ARG A 12 4.97 -27.43 -2.48
C ARG A 12 4.75 -26.35 -3.54
N ARG A 13 3.55 -25.76 -3.55
CA ARG A 13 3.29 -24.53 -4.30
C ARG A 13 4.17 -23.48 -3.62
N ASN A 14 5.17 -22.95 -4.33
CA ASN A 14 5.94 -21.78 -3.90
C ASN A 14 4.98 -20.57 -3.84
N SER A 15 4.05 -20.59 -2.89
CA SER A 15 3.28 -19.42 -2.52
C SER A 15 4.28 -18.47 -1.89
N MET A 16 4.60 -17.37 -2.59
CA MET A 16 5.38 -16.29 -2.00
C MET A 16 4.78 -15.95 -0.64
N LYS A 17 5.59 -16.00 0.42
CA LYS A 17 5.15 -15.64 1.76
C LYS A 17 4.56 -14.22 1.72
N PRO A 18 3.49 -13.91 2.47
CA PRO A 18 2.87 -12.58 2.46
C PRO A 18 3.85 -11.42 2.60
N GLY A 19 4.92 -11.61 3.39
CA GLY A 19 5.98 -10.61 3.53
C GLY A 19 6.74 -10.28 2.25
N ALA A 20 6.88 -11.23 1.32
CA ALA A 20 7.55 -10.99 0.04
C ALA A 20 6.75 -10.03 -0.86
N PHE A 21 5.41 -10.11 -0.84
CA PHE A 21 4.57 -9.13 -1.53
C PHE A 21 4.77 -7.72 -0.96
N VAL A 22 4.84 -7.59 0.37
CA VAL A 22 5.07 -6.30 1.03
C VAL A 22 6.42 -5.72 0.62
N VAL A 23 7.49 -6.53 0.55
CA VAL A 23 8.82 -6.06 0.12
C VAL A 23 8.80 -5.57 -1.33
N VAL A 24 8.17 -6.31 -2.24
CA VAL A 24 8.03 -5.87 -3.64
C VAL A 24 7.24 -4.57 -3.72
N THR A 25 6.16 -4.45 -2.95
CA THR A 25 5.37 -3.22 -2.86
C THR A 25 6.22 -2.04 -2.38
N MET A 26 7.09 -2.22 -1.37
CA MET A 26 7.98 -1.16 -0.91
C MET A 26 8.97 -0.72 -1.98
N LEU A 27 9.50 -1.66 -2.78
CA LEU A 27 10.39 -1.34 -3.90
C LEU A 27 9.68 -0.52 -4.98
N LEU A 28 8.45 -0.92 -5.35
CA LEU A 28 7.65 -0.19 -6.35
C LEU A 28 7.31 1.22 -5.86
N TYR A 29 6.95 1.37 -4.58
CA TYR A 29 6.74 2.68 -3.98
C TYR A 29 8.01 3.54 -3.99
N ALA A 30 9.17 2.97 -3.68
CA ALA A 30 10.43 3.71 -3.73
C ALA A 30 10.72 4.21 -5.16
N ILE A 31 10.54 3.38 -6.19
CA ILE A 31 10.71 3.77 -7.59
C ILE A 31 9.73 4.89 -7.96
N MET A 32 8.45 4.72 -7.59
CA MET A 32 7.43 5.74 -7.83
C MET A 32 7.82 7.08 -7.22
N ASN A 33 8.25 7.09 -5.95
CA ASN A 33 8.62 8.31 -5.24
C ASN A 33 9.78 9.04 -5.91
N VAL A 34 10.80 8.31 -6.36
CA VAL A 34 11.92 8.90 -7.12
C VAL A 34 11.45 9.49 -8.44
N VAL A 35 10.57 8.80 -9.18
CA VAL A 35 10.01 9.31 -10.43
C VAL A 35 9.18 10.57 -10.18
N VAL A 36 8.36 10.59 -9.12
CA VAL A 36 7.55 11.75 -8.76
C VAL A 36 8.43 12.95 -8.41
N GLU A 37 9.42 12.78 -7.53
CA GLU A 37 10.36 13.87 -7.19
C GLU A 37 11.09 14.39 -8.42
N ARG A 38 11.61 13.51 -9.27
CA ARG A 38 12.50 13.92 -10.36
C ARG A 38 11.79 14.44 -11.60
N LYS A 39 10.57 13.96 -11.88
CA LYS A 39 9.87 14.24 -13.14
C LYS A 39 8.52 14.92 -12.97
N LEU A 40 7.85 14.75 -11.81
CA LEU A 40 6.49 15.25 -11.61
C LEU A 40 6.38 16.36 -10.57
N ALA A 41 7.43 16.62 -9.78
CA ALA A 41 7.43 17.66 -8.75
C ALA A 41 7.16 19.07 -9.31
N GLY A 42 7.55 19.35 -10.56
CA GLY A 42 7.27 20.65 -11.21
C GLY A 42 5.84 20.81 -11.73
N ASN A 43 5.06 19.73 -11.79
CA ASN A 43 3.71 19.75 -12.36
C ASN A 43 2.66 19.98 -11.27
N TYR A 44 1.53 20.57 -11.64
CA TYR A 44 0.42 20.76 -10.71
C TYR A 44 -0.09 19.42 -10.17
N PRO A 45 -0.19 19.21 -8.83
CA PRO A 45 -0.52 17.92 -8.22
C PRO A 45 -1.81 17.29 -8.75
N ALA A 46 -2.88 18.08 -8.89
CA ALA A 46 -4.16 17.56 -9.36
C ALA A 46 -4.09 17.07 -10.82
N ALA A 47 -3.26 17.69 -11.67
CA ALA A 47 -3.08 17.25 -13.04
C ALA A 47 -2.36 15.88 -13.09
N ASN A 48 -1.29 15.72 -12.30
CA ASN A 48 -0.59 14.44 -12.18
C ASN A 48 -1.53 13.32 -11.71
N MET A 49 -2.43 13.61 -10.77
CA MET A 49 -3.39 12.64 -10.25
C MET A 49 -4.38 12.17 -11.31
N VAL A 50 -4.86 13.04 -12.20
CA VAL A 50 -5.78 12.64 -13.29
C VAL A 50 -5.13 11.57 -14.17
N PHE A 51 -3.88 11.80 -14.60
CA PHE A 51 -3.15 10.83 -15.43
C PHE A 51 -2.79 9.57 -14.64
N PHE A 52 -2.44 9.70 -13.37
CA PHE A 52 -2.15 8.57 -12.49
C PHE A 52 -3.36 7.65 -12.33
N TYR A 53 -4.53 8.19 -11.99
CA TYR A 53 -5.75 7.38 -11.85
C TYR A 53 -6.25 6.83 -13.17
N ALA A 54 -6.07 7.55 -14.28
CA ALA A 54 -6.36 7.01 -15.61
C ALA A 54 -5.50 5.77 -15.91
N ALA A 55 -4.20 5.82 -15.62
CA ALA A 55 -3.30 4.68 -15.79
C ALA A 55 -3.68 3.50 -14.88
N VAL A 56 -3.97 3.76 -13.59
CA VAL A 56 -4.42 2.73 -12.64
C VAL A 56 -5.74 2.08 -13.09
N PHE A 57 -6.68 2.87 -13.59
CA PHE A 57 -7.94 2.37 -14.13
C PHE A 57 -7.71 1.45 -15.35
N LEU A 58 -6.89 1.89 -16.32
CA LEU A 58 -6.59 1.08 -17.51
C LEU A 58 -5.89 -0.24 -17.15
N LEU A 59 -4.92 -0.20 -16.23
CA LEU A 59 -4.20 -1.39 -15.78
C LEU A 59 -5.11 -2.36 -15.02
N SER A 60 -5.96 -1.85 -14.13
CA SER A 60 -6.89 -2.68 -13.35
C SER A 60 -7.98 -3.29 -14.24
N ALA A 61 -8.56 -2.52 -15.17
CA ALA A 61 -9.51 -3.04 -16.15
C ALA A 61 -8.87 -4.10 -17.06
N GLY A 62 -7.66 -3.83 -17.57
CA GLY A 62 -6.91 -4.78 -18.39
C GLY A 62 -6.58 -6.07 -17.64
N TRP A 63 -6.16 -5.96 -16.39
CA TRP A 63 -5.87 -7.11 -15.53
C TRP A 63 -7.12 -7.95 -15.23
N LEU A 64 -8.26 -7.30 -14.97
CA LEU A 64 -9.54 -7.96 -14.77
C LEU A 64 -9.96 -8.75 -16.01
N LEU A 65 -9.89 -8.13 -17.20
CA LEU A 65 -10.21 -8.79 -18.47
C LEU A 65 -9.28 -9.99 -18.76
N ALA A 66 -7.98 -9.85 -18.47
CA ALA A 66 -7.03 -10.95 -18.61
C ALA A 66 -7.35 -12.09 -17.62
N SER A 67 -7.66 -11.76 -16.37
CA SER A 67 -7.96 -12.73 -15.31
C SER A 67 -9.16 -13.61 -15.67
N VAL A 68 -10.19 -13.03 -16.29
CA VAL A 68 -11.34 -13.78 -16.81
C VAL A 68 -10.92 -14.76 -17.90
N LYS A 69 -10.02 -14.36 -18.82
CA LYS A 69 -9.50 -15.25 -19.88
C LYS A 69 -8.64 -16.40 -19.34
N PHE A 70 -7.91 -16.17 -18.25
CA PHE A 70 -7.08 -17.19 -17.60
C PHE A 70 -7.84 -18.07 -16.59
N GLY A 71 -9.16 -17.93 -16.48
CA GLY A 71 -10.00 -18.75 -15.59
C GLY A 71 -9.76 -18.48 -14.10
N VAL A 72 -9.23 -17.30 -13.74
CA VAL A 72 -9.08 -16.90 -12.34
C VAL A 72 -10.47 -16.61 -11.77
N ASN A 73 -10.80 -17.23 -10.62
CA ASN A 73 -12.08 -17.00 -9.96
C ASN A 73 -12.13 -15.59 -9.35
N VAL A 74 -12.71 -14.63 -10.07
CA VAL A 74 -12.88 -13.24 -9.62
C VAL A 74 -14.20 -13.11 -8.86
N LYS A 75 -14.13 -12.87 -7.55
CA LYS A 75 -15.30 -12.50 -6.75
C LYS A 75 -15.53 -10.99 -6.85
N MET A 76 -16.66 -10.60 -7.45
CA MET A 76 -17.08 -9.20 -7.49
C MET A 76 -17.61 -8.74 -6.13
N PRO A 77 -17.43 -7.45 -5.77
CA PRO A 77 -17.93 -6.91 -4.52
C PRO A 77 -19.48 -6.86 -4.49
N GLU A 78 -20.06 -7.23 -3.36
CA GLU A 78 -21.50 -7.18 -3.11
C GLU A 78 -21.97 -5.73 -2.91
N THR A 79 -23.21 -5.37 -3.25
CA THR A 79 -23.72 -3.98 -3.27
C THR A 79 -23.42 -3.17 -1.99
N GLY A 80 -23.43 -3.81 -0.82
CA GLY A 80 -23.08 -3.16 0.45
C GLY A 80 -21.61 -2.72 0.54
N GLN A 81 -20.70 -3.43 -0.14
CA GLN A 81 -19.26 -3.15 -0.16
C GLN A 81 -18.89 -1.98 -1.08
N TRP A 82 -19.76 -1.61 -2.03
CA TRP A 82 -19.50 -0.50 -2.97
C TRP A 82 -19.38 0.84 -2.23
N LYS A 83 -20.21 1.05 -1.21
CA LYS A 83 -20.14 2.26 -0.36
C LYS A 83 -18.80 2.35 0.37
N VAL A 84 -18.31 1.23 0.91
CA VAL A 84 -17.03 1.16 1.63
C VAL A 84 -15.87 1.40 0.66
N ILE A 85 -15.89 0.76 -0.51
CA ILE A 85 -14.89 0.97 -1.56
C ILE A 85 -14.86 2.44 -2.00
N GLY A 86 -16.03 3.06 -2.22
CA GLY A 86 -16.13 4.48 -2.57
C GLY A 86 -15.54 5.40 -1.50
N MET A 87 -15.83 5.13 -0.22
CA MET A 87 -15.26 5.89 0.90
C MET A 87 -13.73 5.74 0.97
N CYS A 88 -13.21 4.52 0.82
CA CYS A 88 -11.77 4.28 0.75
C CYS A 88 -11.12 5.00 -0.45
N GLY A 89 -11.78 5.00 -1.61
CA GLY A 89 -11.32 5.71 -2.81
C GLY A 89 -11.24 7.22 -2.60
N ALA A 90 -12.23 7.81 -1.93
CA ALA A 90 -12.20 9.23 -1.59
C ALA A 90 -11.05 9.57 -0.61
N MET A 91 -10.84 8.75 0.42
CA MET A 91 -9.71 8.92 1.34
C MET A 91 -8.36 8.82 0.62
N LEU A 92 -8.23 7.85 -0.29
CA LEU A 92 -7.03 7.66 -1.10
C LEU A 92 -6.77 8.86 -2.00
N PHE A 93 -7.81 9.42 -2.63
CA PHE A 93 -7.69 10.63 -3.43
C PHE A 93 -7.10 11.79 -2.63
N PHE A 94 -7.62 12.09 -1.44
CA PHE A 94 -7.08 13.16 -0.62
C PHE A 94 -5.67 12.86 -0.11
N ALA A 95 -5.38 11.60 0.23
CA ALA A 95 -4.04 11.17 0.63
C ALA A 95 -3.03 11.37 -0.51
N ASP A 96 -3.37 10.95 -1.73
CA ASP A 96 -2.52 11.12 -2.91
C ASP A 96 -2.37 12.61 -3.26
N LEU A 97 -3.42 13.43 -3.11
CA LEU A 97 -3.30 14.87 -3.32
C LEU A 97 -2.30 15.52 -2.37
N CYS A 98 -2.38 15.20 -1.07
CA CYS A 98 -1.41 15.65 -0.07
C CYS A 98 0.00 15.15 -0.41
N PHE A 99 0.12 13.90 -0.86
CA PHE A 99 1.38 13.27 -1.24
C PHE A 99 2.05 13.96 -2.43
N PHE A 100 1.35 14.12 -3.56
CA PHE A 100 1.86 14.85 -4.72
C PHE A 100 2.13 16.32 -4.40
N SER A 101 1.31 16.94 -3.55
CA SER A 101 1.53 18.32 -3.11
C SER A 101 2.82 18.46 -2.29
N ALA A 102 3.17 17.49 -1.45
CA ALA A 102 4.41 17.53 -0.69
C ALA A 102 5.64 17.63 -1.61
N TYR A 103 5.67 16.85 -2.71
CA TYR A 103 6.74 16.97 -3.72
C TYR A 103 6.69 18.28 -4.49
N TYR A 104 5.49 18.78 -4.80
CA TYR A 104 5.32 20.08 -5.45
C TYR A 104 5.87 21.24 -4.61
N PHE A 105 5.75 21.15 -3.28
CA PHE A 105 6.34 22.10 -2.34
C PHE A 105 7.82 21.82 -2.00
N GLY A 106 8.48 20.90 -2.72
CA GLY A 106 9.91 20.67 -2.60
C GLY A 106 10.33 19.67 -1.53
N ALA A 107 9.41 18.87 -0.97
CA ALA A 107 9.80 17.80 -0.06
C ALA A 107 10.61 16.73 -0.81
N SER A 108 11.71 16.27 -0.20
CA SER A 108 12.54 15.20 -0.76
C SER A 108 11.92 13.82 -0.53
N VAL A 109 12.27 12.84 -1.36
CA VAL A 109 11.90 11.42 -1.18
C VAL A 109 12.35 10.93 0.19
N ALA A 110 13.52 11.34 0.69
CA ALA A 110 14.01 10.97 2.00
C ALA A 110 13.06 11.47 3.12
N THR A 111 12.63 12.72 3.05
CA THR A 111 11.69 13.32 3.99
C THR A 111 10.33 12.62 3.95
N VAL A 112 9.73 12.49 2.75
CA VAL A 112 8.40 11.89 2.58
C VAL A 112 8.38 10.42 3.00
N SER A 113 9.39 9.65 2.59
CA SER A 113 9.50 8.22 2.94
C SER A 113 9.73 8.01 4.43
N THR A 114 10.50 8.86 5.09
CA THR A 114 10.76 8.71 6.52
C THR A 114 9.53 9.07 7.35
N ILE A 115 8.82 10.14 7.00
CA ILE A 115 7.52 10.47 7.63
C ILE A 115 6.51 9.32 7.43
N SER A 116 6.55 8.65 6.28
CA SER A 116 5.66 7.52 5.99
C SER A 116 5.86 6.32 6.93
N ILE A 117 7.00 6.22 7.64
CA ILE A 117 7.24 5.20 8.67
C ILE A 117 6.29 5.39 9.88
N LEU A 118 5.67 6.56 10.04
CA LEU A 118 4.63 6.79 11.06
C LEU A 118 3.27 6.17 10.70
N PHE A 119 3.07 5.67 9.47
CA PHE A 119 1.83 5.01 9.07
C PHE A 119 1.33 3.94 10.07
N PRO A 120 2.16 2.96 10.52
CA PRO A 120 1.74 1.99 11.54
C PRO A 120 1.32 2.63 12.88
N VAL A 121 1.88 3.78 13.25
CA VAL A 121 1.50 4.51 14.47
C VAL A 121 0.07 5.03 14.34
N PHE A 122 -0.23 5.75 13.26
CA PHE A 122 -1.57 6.27 12.99
C PHE A 122 -2.58 5.13 12.78
N ALA A 123 -2.21 4.09 12.03
CA ALA A 123 -3.07 2.94 11.80
C ALA A 123 -3.42 2.22 13.12
N SER A 124 -2.45 2.06 14.03
CA SER A 124 -2.70 1.46 15.34
C SER A 124 -3.59 2.35 16.22
N ALA A 125 -3.39 3.67 16.19
CA ALA A 125 -4.22 4.61 16.94
C ALA A 125 -5.67 4.62 16.43
N ILE A 126 -5.89 4.66 15.11
CA ILE A 126 -7.22 4.59 14.50
C ILE A 126 -7.87 3.24 14.82
N LYS A 127 -7.13 2.14 14.69
CA LYS A 127 -7.62 0.80 15.02
C LYS A 127 -8.04 0.70 16.49
N PHE A 128 -7.26 1.26 17.40
CA PHE A 128 -7.63 1.31 18.81
C PHE A 128 -8.90 2.14 19.05
N ALA A 129 -8.99 3.33 18.45
CA ALA A 129 -10.15 4.21 18.55
C ALA A 129 -11.43 3.59 17.96
N SER A 130 -11.32 2.74 16.94
CA SER A 130 -12.45 2.03 16.33
C SER A 130 -12.84 0.74 17.07
N GLY A 131 -12.35 0.52 18.30
CA GLY A 131 -12.64 -0.69 19.09
C GLY A 131 -11.81 -1.93 18.71
N GLY A 132 -10.75 -1.76 17.93
CA GLY A 132 -9.78 -2.81 17.66
C GLY A 132 -8.82 -3.04 18.82
N GLY A 133 -8.28 -4.25 18.92
CA GLY A 133 -7.35 -4.63 20.00
C GLY A 133 -6.06 -3.78 20.04
N MET A 134 -5.46 -3.68 21.23
CA MET A 134 -4.22 -2.93 21.46
C MET A 134 -3.02 -3.55 20.72
N PRO A 135 -2.05 -2.72 20.27
CA PRO A 135 -0.79 -3.19 19.71
C PRO A 135 0.03 -3.95 20.77
N THR A 136 0.84 -4.90 20.32
CA THR A 136 1.73 -5.66 21.21
C THR A 136 2.89 -4.80 21.70
N THR A 137 3.51 -5.16 22.81
CA THR A 137 4.69 -4.44 23.35
C THR A 137 5.80 -4.29 22.30
N SER A 138 6.03 -5.31 21.47
CA SER A 138 7.00 -5.25 20.36
C SER A 138 6.63 -4.23 19.28
N GLN A 139 5.35 -4.06 18.98
CA GLN A 139 4.87 -3.07 18.02
C GLN A 139 5.02 -1.65 18.58
N ILE A 140 4.74 -1.46 19.87
CA ILE A 140 4.92 -0.17 20.56
C ILE A 140 6.39 0.26 20.51
N THR A 141 7.32 -0.65 20.80
CA THR A 141 8.77 -0.35 20.70
C THR A 141 9.16 0.03 19.28
N GLY A 142 8.65 -0.68 18.26
CA GLY A 142 8.89 -0.33 16.87
C GLY A 142 8.36 1.07 16.49
N MET A 143 7.18 1.43 17.01
CA MET A 143 6.60 2.77 16.81
C MET A 143 7.44 3.88 17.46
N ALA A 144 8.06 3.62 18.61
CA ALA A 144 8.96 4.58 19.26
C ALA A 144 10.20 4.86 18.40
N PHE A 145 10.82 3.82 17.81
CA PHE A 145 11.93 4.00 16.88
C PHE A 145 11.53 4.77 15.61
N ALA A 146 10.32 4.55 15.10
CA ALA A 146 9.80 5.31 13.96
C ALA A 146 9.73 6.82 14.27
N ALA A 147 9.24 7.20 15.44
CA ALA A 147 9.16 8.61 15.84
C ALA A 147 10.56 9.27 15.92
N ILE A 148 11.55 8.55 16.45
CA ILE A 148 12.94 9.03 16.52
C ILE A 148 13.51 9.22 15.10
N ALA A 149 13.28 8.28 14.19
CA ALA A 149 13.75 8.36 12.81
C ALA A 149 13.16 9.59 12.07
N VAL A 150 11.87 9.88 12.27
CA VAL A 150 11.26 11.09 11.72
C VAL A 150 11.92 12.35 12.28
N TYR A 151 12.06 12.44 13.60
CA TYR A 151 12.66 13.61 14.24
C TYR A 151 14.06 13.94 13.71
N LEU A 152 14.88 12.91 13.44
CA LEU A 152 16.24 13.07 12.92
C LEU A 152 16.29 13.49 11.44
N THR A 153 15.29 13.13 10.64
CA THR A 153 15.28 13.40 9.18
C THR A 153 14.58 14.69 8.81
N THR A 154 13.79 15.27 9.73
CA THR A 154 13.11 16.55 9.55
C THR A 154 13.88 17.75 10.11
N ARG A 155 15.09 17.54 10.66
CA ARG A 155 16.03 18.62 11.04
C ARG A 155 17.02 18.90 9.91
#